data_AF-A0A2V7XG79-F1
#
_entry.id   AF-A0A2V7XG79-F1
#
_cell.length_a   1.000
_cell.length_b   1.000
_cell.length_c   1.000
_cell.angle_alpha   90.00
_cell.angle_beta   90.00
_cell.angle_gamma   90.00
#
_symmetry.space_group_name_H-M   'P 1'
#
loop_
_entity.id
_entity.type
_entity.pdbx_description
1 polymer ?
#
loop_
_entity_poly.entity_id
_entity_poly.type
_entity_poly.pdbx_seq_one_letter_code
_entity_poly.pdbx_strand_id
1 'polypeptide(L)'
;MAYACLMYHSLSDGPHPDLLYPRYTTTRARFEEHLRALGGDGFRLADFRDLRRRLDAAGGLPDRYCVLSIDDGHRSGLEMAEVMVAAGVTATFFLTMDYCRQRDDFLKPAEVRELAAAGFDFGTHGASHRALSRMPRPRMRAELADSKAWLEDILGDPVEAMSLPAGQGDDDVYVAAYESGYGLVGNSREQLNEP
;
A
#
# COMPACT_ATOMS: atom_id res chain seq x y z
N MET A 1 0.35 -12.24 -19.21
CA MET A 1 -0.74 -12.46 -18.22
C MET A 1 -0.92 -11.16 -17.48
N ALA A 2 -2.13 -10.59 -17.50
CA ALA A 2 -2.40 -9.34 -16.79
C ALA A 2 -2.88 -9.62 -15.35
N TYR A 3 -2.74 -8.64 -14.45
CA TYR A 3 -3.21 -8.75 -13.07
C TYR A 3 -3.91 -7.46 -12.61
N ALA A 4 -4.78 -7.60 -11.61
CA ALA A 4 -5.43 -6.47 -10.95
C ALA A 4 -4.65 -6.08 -9.69
N CYS A 5 -4.63 -4.77 -9.39
CA CYS A 5 -4.24 -4.27 -8.08
C CYS A 5 -5.43 -3.50 -7.50
N LEU A 6 -5.96 -3.95 -6.36
CA LEU A 6 -7.06 -3.29 -5.68
C LEU A 6 -6.52 -2.47 -4.51
N MET A 7 -6.74 -1.16 -4.60
CA MET A 7 -6.27 -0.16 -3.66
C MET A 7 -7.40 0.22 -2.69
N TYR A 8 -7.16 0.01 -1.40
CA TYR A 8 -8.02 0.44 -0.30
C TYR A 8 -7.36 1.57 0.50
N HIS A 9 -8.10 2.31 1.32
CA HIS A 9 -7.54 3.35 2.20
C HIS A 9 -8.08 3.22 3.62
N SER A 10 -9.40 3.33 3.80
CA SER A 10 -10.00 3.34 5.14
C SER A 10 -11.36 2.65 5.20
N LEU A 11 -11.72 2.23 6.42
CA LEU A 11 -13.06 1.76 6.76
C LEU A 11 -13.81 2.82 7.58
N SER A 12 -15.11 2.94 7.34
CA SER A 12 -16.05 3.65 8.21
C SER A 12 -17.47 3.13 7.99
N ASP A 13 -18.14 2.72 9.07
CA ASP A 13 -19.55 2.29 9.05
C ASP A 13 -20.55 3.44 9.33
N GLY A 14 -20.06 4.67 9.51
CA GLY A 14 -20.86 5.87 9.74
C GLY A 14 -20.34 7.13 9.04
N PRO A 15 -21.11 8.24 9.06
CA PRO A 15 -20.65 9.52 8.54
C PRO A 15 -19.50 10.03 9.42
N HIS A 16 -18.30 10.04 8.87
CA HIS A 16 -17.12 10.55 9.57
C HIS A 16 -16.64 11.83 8.86
N PRO A 17 -16.85 13.01 9.47
CA PRO A 17 -16.53 14.29 8.84
C PRO A 17 -15.01 14.51 8.64
N ASP A 18 -14.17 13.73 9.34
CA ASP A 18 -12.72 13.90 9.37
C ASP A 18 -11.94 12.94 8.45
N LEU A 19 -12.62 12.13 7.63
CA LEU A 19 -11.93 11.29 6.66
C LEU A 19 -11.28 12.15 5.59
N LEU A 20 -9.97 11.96 5.40
CA LEU A 20 -9.20 12.65 4.38
C LEU A 20 -9.84 12.51 2.98
N TYR A 21 -10.41 11.33 2.68
CA TYR A 21 -10.99 11.03 1.37
C TYR A 21 -12.24 10.15 1.47
N PRO A 22 -13.44 10.72 1.65
CA PRO A 22 -14.68 9.95 1.76
C PRO A 22 -14.97 9.04 0.56
N ARG A 23 -14.41 9.35 -0.63
CA ARG A 23 -14.53 8.52 -1.84
C ARG A 23 -13.71 7.24 -1.80
N TYR A 24 -12.65 7.18 -0.98
CA TYR A 24 -11.78 6.01 -0.83
C TYR A 24 -12.05 5.24 0.48
N THR A 25 -13.17 5.56 1.14
CA THR A 25 -13.64 4.86 2.33
C THR A 25 -14.72 3.85 1.96
N THR A 26 -14.58 2.64 2.48
CA THR A 26 -15.63 1.59 2.39
C THR A 26 -16.08 1.18 3.79
N THR A 27 -17.04 0.25 3.87
CA THR A 27 -17.50 -0.33 5.15
C THR A 27 -16.78 -1.65 5.40
N ARG A 28 -16.71 -2.09 6.67
CA ARG A 28 -16.16 -3.41 6.99
C ARG A 28 -16.90 -4.52 6.25
N ALA A 29 -18.23 -4.45 6.25
CA ALA A 29 -19.09 -5.43 5.59
C ALA A 29 -18.82 -5.53 4.07
N ARG A 30 -18.64 -4.40 3.38
CA ARG A 30 -18.30 -4.39 1.95
C ARG A 30 -16.89 -4.94 1.71
N PHE A 31 -15.93 -4.59 2.56
CA PHE A 31 -14.58 -5.12 2.44
C PHE A 31 -14.56 -6.66 2.58
N GLU A 32 -15.28 -7.21 3.57
CA GLU A 32 -15.48 -8.66 3.72
C GLU A 32 -16.18 -9.29 2.51
N GLU A 33 -17.17 -8.60 1.93
CA GLU A 33 -17.85 -9.03 0.70
C GLU A 33 -16.89 -9.11 -0.49
N HIS A 34 -16.02 -8.10 -0.67
CA HIS A 34 -15.04 -8.09 -1.75
C HIS A 34 -14.07 -9.28 -1.65
N LEU A 35 -13.49 -9.53 -0.46
CA LEU A 35 -12.56 -10.66 -0.28
C LEU A 35 -13.25 -12.00 -0.53
N ARG A 36 -14.49 -12.16 -0.06
CA ARG A 36 -15.29 -13.38 -0.29
C ARG A 36 -15.59 -13.60 -1.76
N ALA A 37 -15.99 -12.55 -2.48
CA ALA A 37 -16.29 -12.64 -3.91
C ALA A 37 -15.04 -13.00 -4.71
N LEU A 38 -13.92 -12.31 -4.48
CA LEU A 38 -12.66 -12.61 -5.17
C LEU A 38 -12.16 -14.02 -4.89
N GLY A 39 -12.20 -14.46 -3.62
CA GLY A 39 -11.85 -15.82 -3.25
C GLY A 39 -12.78 -16.87 -3.86
N GLY A 40 -14.09 -16.61 -3.87
CA GLY A 40 -15.10 -17.48 -4.49
C GLY A 40 -14.92 -17.63 -6.00
N ASP A 41 -14.45 -16.58 -6.67
CA ASP A 41 -14.13 -16.58 -8.10
C ASP A 41 -12.75 -17.18 -8.41
N GLY A 42 -12.03 -17.66 -7.39
CA GLY A 42 -10.74 -18.34 -7.54
C GLY A 42 -9.55 -17.40 -7.76
N PHE A 43 -9.65 -16.12 -7.38
CA PHE A 43 -8.49 -15.23 -7.36
C PHE A 43 -7.50 -15.63 -6.26
N ARG A 44 -6.23 -15.71 -6.63
CA ARG A 44 -5.13 -15.64 -5.67
C ARG A 44 -4.97 -14.18 -5.26
N LEU A 45 -5.38 -13.91 -4.03
CA LEU A 45 -5.15 -12.63 -3.35
C LEU A 45 -3.71 -12.61 -2.81
N ALA A 46 -3.01 -11.50 -3.05
CA ALA A 46 -1.59 -11.36 -2.79
C ALA A 46 -1.20 -9.93 -2.42
N ASP A 47 0.05 -9.74 -2.01
CA ASP A 47 0.67 -8.45 -1.70
C ASP A 47 1.82 -8.13 -2.68
N PHE A 48 2.45 -6.96 -2.54
CA PHE A 48 3.56 -6.54 -3.40
C PHE A 48 4.80 -7.43 -3.22
N ARG A 49 5.00 -8.03 -2.04
CA ARG A 49 6.08 -9.00 -1.81
C ARG A 49 5.90 -10.27 -2.64
N ASP A 50 4.70 -10.85 -2.69
CA ASP A 50 4.39 -11.98 -3.58
C ASP A 50 4.51 -11.57 -5.05
N LEU A 51 4.07 -10.36 -5.41
CA LEU A 51 4.20 -9.83 -6.78
C LEU A 51 5.68 -9.74 -7.19
N ARG A 52 6.52 -9.05 -6.39
CA ARG A 52 7.97 -8.93 -6.61
C ARG A 52 8.61 -10.30 -6.83
N ARG A 53 8.39 -11.23 -5.90
CA ARG A 53 8.92 -12.59 -5.99
C ARG A 53 8.53 -13.31 -7.29
N ARG A 54 7.30 -13.09 -7.77
CA ARG A 54 6.80 -13.72 -8.99
C ARG A 54 7.33 -13.08 -10.26
N LEU A 55 7.49 -11.76 -10.28
CA LEU A 55 8.10 -11.05 -11.40
C LEU A 55 9.57 -11.45 -11.59
N ASP A 56 10.28 -11.70 -10.48
CA ASP A 56 11.67 -12.15 -10.52
C ASP A 56 11.80 -13.66 -10.88
N ALA A 57 10.72 -14.43 -10.72
CA ALA A 57 10.69 -15.86 -11.01
C ALA A 57 10.22 -16.16 -12.45
N ALA A 58 10.83 -17.16 -13.09
CA ALA A 58 10.45 -17.59 -14.44
C ALA A 58 9.06 -18.28 -14.55
N GLY A 59 8.32 -18.40 -13.44
CA GLY A 59 7.05 -19.13 -13.35
C GLY A 59 5.80 -18.34 -13.73
N GLY A 60 5.91 -17.03 -13.96
CA GLY A 60 4.79 -16.17 -14.33
C GLY A 60 3.77 -15.93 -13.22
N LEU A 61 2.71 -15.18 -13.57
CA LEU A 61 1.59 -14.85 -12.70
C LEU A 61 0.45 -15.87 -12.87
N PRO A 62 -0.29 -16.22 -11.80
CA PRO A 62 -1.52 -16.99 -11.93
C PRO A 62 -2.56 -16.29 -12.82
N ASP A 63 -3.40 -17.07 -13.50
CA ASP A 63 -4.45 -16.54 -14.39
C ASP A 63 -5.43 -15.60 -13.67
N ARG A 64 -5.74 -15.89 -12.41
CA ARG A 64 -6.58 -15.06 -11.53
C ARG A 64 -5.74 -14.53 -10.38
N TYR A 65 -5.03 -13.44 -10.64
CA TYR A 65 -4.11 -12.83 -9.68
C TYR A 65 -4.55 -11.40 -9.35
N CYS A 66 -4.68 -11.13 -8.06
CA CYS A 66 -5.10 -9.84 -7.55
C CYS A 66 -4.20 -9.43 -6.38
N VAL A 67 -3.51 -8.31 -6.54
CA VAL A 67 -2.68 -7.70 -5.51
C VAL A 67 -3.54 -6.73 -4.70
N LEU A 68 -3.38 -6.72 -3.39
CA LEU A 68 -4.13 -5.85 -2.48
C LEU A 68 -3.17 -4.84 -1.83
N SER A 69 -3.59 -3.57 -1.81
CA SER A 69 -2.91 -2.53 -1.03
C SER A 69 -3.85 -1.74 -0.14
N ILE A 70 -3.29 -1.20 0.94
CA ILE A 70 -3.96 -0.26 1.85
C ILE A 70 -3.07 0.96 1.98
N ASP A 71 -3.53 2.11 1.47
CA ASP A 71 -2.74 3.33 1.39
C ASP A 71 -3.01 4.25 2.60
N ASP A 72 -2.18 5.30 2.71
CA ASP A 72 -2.15 6.34 3.76
C ASP A 72 -1.73 5.89 5.17
N GLY A 73 -2.09 4.68 5.59
CA GLY A 73 -1.81 4.17 6.94
C GLY A 73 -2.84 4.55 8.00
N HIS A 74 -4.10 4.79 7.59
CA HIS A 74 -5.20 5.04 8.52
C HIS A 74 -5.39 3.85 9.48
N ARG A 75 -5.71 4.12 10.75
CA ARG A 75 -5.76 3.12 11.82
C ARG A 75 -6.85 2.06 11.63
N SER A 76 -7.90 2.35 10.85
CA SER A 76 -8.89 1.33 10.44
C SER A 76 -8.26 0.19 9.63
N GLY A 77 -7.03 0.35 9.15
CA GLY A 77 -6.23 -0.73 8.57
C GLY A 77 -6.03 -1.91 9.54
N LEU A 78 -6.11 -1.69 10.86
CA LEU A 78 -6.12 -2.77 11.85
C LEU A 78 -7.35 -3.67 11.70
N GLU A 79 -8.53 -3.07 11.49
CA GLU A 79 -9.76 -3.83 11.26
C GLU A 79 -9.73 -4.56 9.90
N MET A 80 -9.15 -3.93 8.87
CA MET A 80 -8.92 -4.61 7.60
C MET A 80 -7.99 -5.82 7.79
N ALA A 81 -6.92 -5.67 8.58
CA ALA A 81 -5.99 -6.74 8.87
C ALA A 81 -6.67 -7.90 9.62
N GLU A 82 -7.55 -7.64 10.59
CA GLU A 82 -8.35 -8.69 11.25
C GLU A 82 -9.16 -9.50 10.24
N VAL A 83 -9.86 -8.81 9.33
CA VAL A 83 -10.66 -9.44 8.27
C VAL A 83 -9.78 -10.26 7.33
N MET A 84 -8.62 -9.72 6.93
CA MET A 84 -7.67 -10.40 6.05
C MET A 84 -7.05 -11.64 6.70
N VAL A 85 -6.67 -11.58 7.99
CA VAL A 85 -6.18 -12.72 8.76
C VAL A 85 -7.23 -13.82 8.83
N ALA A 86 -8.49 -13.47 9.11
CA ALA A 86 -9.59 -14.44 9.14
C ALA A 86 -9.84 -15.10 7.77
N ALA A 87 -9.55 -14.39 6.68
CA ALA A 87 -9.64 -14.90 5.31
C ALA A 87 -8.36 -15.61 4.81
N GLY A 88 -7.27 -15.61 5.60
CA GLY A 88 -5.99 -16.19 5.20
C GLY A 88 -5.29 -15.45 4.05
N VAL A 89 -5.48 -14.13 3.97
CA VAL A 89 -4.88 -13.27 2.92
C VAL A 89 -4.04 -12.15 3.52
N THR A 90 -3.12 -11.62 2.73
CA THR A 90 -2.26 -10.48 3.09
C THR A 90 -2.44 -9.34 2.09
N ALA A 91 -1.90 -8.18 2.44
CA ALA A 91 -1.84 -6.98 1.61
C ALA A 91 -0.58 -6.18 1.94
N THR A 92 -0.24 -5.23 1.06
CA THR A 92 0.81 -4.23 1.34
C THR A 92 0.20 -2.96 1.91
N PHE A 93 0.66 -2.55 3.09
CA PHE A 93 0.33 -1.25 3.68
C PHE A 93 1.32 -0.18 3.21
N PHE A 94 0.84 0.84 2.50
CA PHE A 94 1.65 1.99 2.10
C PHE A 94 1.48 3.15 3.09
N LEU A 95 2.50 3.41 3.90
CA LEU A 95 2.40 4.35 5.01
C LEU A 95 2.94 5.74 4.66
N THR A 96 2.17 6.77 4.99
CA THR A 96 2.65 8.15 4.99
C THR A 96 3.31 8.48 6.33
N MET A 97 4.61 8.80 6.29
CA MET A 97 5.43 9.02 7.49
C MET A 97 4.83 10.08 8.42
N ASP A 98 4.51 11.26 7.91
CA ASP A 98 4.06 12.40 8.72
C ASP A 98 2.67 12.15 9.30
N TYR A 99 1.78 11.46 8.58
CA TYR A 99 0.49 11.08 9.14
C TYR A 99 0.67 10.13 10.33
N CYS A 100 1.46 9.08 10.17
CA CYS A 100 1.75 8.11 11.25
C CYS A 100 2.42 8.78 12.46
N ARG A 101 3.31 9.75 12.24
CA ARG A 101 4.01 10.48 13.31
C ARG A 101 3.13 11.51 14.02
N GLN A 102 2.28 12.23 13.30
CA GLN A 102 1.68 13.46 13.79
C GLN A 102 0.19 13.32 14.12
N ARG A 103 -0.48 12.27 13.65
CA ARG A 103 -1.94 12.11 13.78
C ARG A 103 -2.32 10.83 14.50
N ASP A 104 -3.28 10.91 15.42
CA ASP A 104 -3.68 9.78 16.28
C ASP A 104 -4.54 8.73 15.57
N ASP A 105 -5.21 9.12 14.48
CA ASP A 105 -6.04 8.27 13.63
C ASP A 105 -5.23 7.43 12.61
N PHE A 106 -3.90 7.40 12.74
CA PHE A 106 -2.97 6.67 11.88
C PHE A 106 -2.16 5.64 12.65
N LEU A 107 -1.70 4.61 11.95
CA LEU A 107 -0.90 3.53 12.49
C LEU A 107 0.36 4.06 13.17
N LYS A 108 0.66 3.52 14.35
CA LYS A 108 1.86 3.83 15.13
C LYS A 108 2.93 2.73 14.97
N PRO A 109 4.21 3.03 15.25
CA PRO A 109 5.29 2.05 15.06
C PRO A 109 5.08 0.69 15.74
N ALA A 110 4.43 0.64 16.90
CA ALA A 110 4.11 -0.62 17.56
C ALA A 110 3.14 -1.48 16.72
N GLU A 111 2.13 -0.85 16.13
CA GLU A 111 1.09 -1.51 15.34
C GLU A 111 1.61 -1.96 13.99
N VAL A 112 2.49 -1.15 13.38
CA VAL A 112 3.23 -1.55 12.18
C VAL A 112 4.02 -2.83 12.43
N ARG A 113 4.70 -2.95 13.58
CA ARG A 113 5.44 -4.16 13.96
C ARG A 113 4.51 -5.35 14.22
N GLU A 114 3.38 -5.13 14.88
CA GLU A 114 2.38 -6.19 15.12
C GLU A 114 1.81 -6.74 13.81
N LEU A 115 1.45 -5.86 12.88
CA LEU A 115 0.98 -6.24 11.55
C LEU A 115 2.08 -6.95 10.73
N ALA A 116 3.33 -6.47 10.79
CA ALA A 116 4.45 -7.14 10.13
C ALA A 116 4.67 -8.55 10.69
N ALA A 117 4.58 -8.72 12.02
CA ALA A 117 4.66 -10.02 12.68
C ALA A 117 3.49 -10.96 12.31
N ALA A 118 2.32 -10.40 11.96
CA ALA A 118 1.19 -11.15 11.41
C ALA A 118 1.33 -11.52 9.93
N GLY A 119 2.42 -11.11 9.27
CA GLY A 119 2.76 -11.49 7.90
C GLY A 119 2.36 -10.47 6.84
N PHE A 120 1.86 -9.29 7.22
CA PHE A 120 1.57 -8.22 6.27
C PHE A 120 2.83 -7.60 5.68
N ASP A 121 2.70 -7.07 4.48
CA ASP A 121 3.77 -6.40 3.76
C ASP A 121 3.66 -4.88 3.90
N PHE A 122 4.78 -4.17 3.72
CA PHE A 122 4.86 -2.74 3.94
C PHE A 122 5.64 -2.02 2.85
N GLY A 123 5.13 -0.84 2.49
CA GLY A 123 5.75 0.11 1.58
C GLY A 123 5.55 1.54 2.05
N THR A 124 6.15 2.49 1.34
CA THR A 124 5.96 3.92 1.67
C THR A 124 4.88 4.58 0.83
N HIS A 125 4.26 5.62 1.37
CA HIS A 125 3.37 6.54 0.67
C HIS A 125 3.87 7.98 0.82
N GLY A 126 5.17 8.17 0.60
CA GLY A 126 5.88 9.43 0.79
C GLY A 126 6.00 9.86 2.26
N ALA A 127 6.67 10.99 2.48
CA ALA A 127 6.84 11.54 3.82
C ALA A 127 5.61 12.36 4.25
N SER A 128 5.18 13.31 3.42
CA SER A 128 4.18 14.35 3.73
C SER A 128 2.86 14.21 2.96
N HIS A 129 2.69 13.14 2.17
CA HIS A 129 1.54 12.91 1.27
C HIS A 129 1.42 13.88 0.08
N ARG A 130 2.41 14.75 -0.14
CA ARG A 130 2.38 15.69 -1.26
C ARG A 130 2.71 14.98 -2.57
N ALA A 131 2.06 15.41 -3.65
CA ALA A 131 2.35 14.92 -5.00
C ALA A 131 3.83 15.16 -5.37
N LEU A 132 4.57 14.08 -5.60
CA LEU A 132 6.02 14.10 -5.81
C LEU A 132 6.41 14.91 -7.05
N SER A 133 5.62 14.82 -8.12
CA SER A 133 5.83 15.56 -9.38
C SER A 133 5.67 17.09 -9.23
N ARG A 134 5.13 17.55 -8.11
CA ARG A 134 4.97 18.99 -7.82
C ARG A 134 6.10 19.55 -6.94
N MET A 135 7.10 18.73 -6.61
CA MET A 135 8.21 19.12 -5.77
C MET A 135 9.47 19.44 -6.59
N PRO A 136 10.33 20.37 -6.13
CA PRO A 136 11.70 20.45 -6.62
C PRO A 136 12.44 19.13 -6.42
N ARG A 137 13.24 18.69 -7.41
CA ARG A 137 13.96 17.39 -7.38
C ARG A 137 14.69 17.09 -6.07
N PRO A 138 15.43 18.03 -5.43
CA PRO A 138 16.09 17.75 -4.14
C PRO A 138 15.09 17.43 -3.02
N ARG A 139 13.91 18.07 -3.02
CA ARG A 139 12.86 17.83 -2.03
C ARG A 139 12.15 16.50 -2.29
N MET A 140 11.86 16.17 -3.55
CA MET A 140 11.32 14.86 -3.93
C MET A 140 12.22 13.71 -3.46
N ARG A 141 13.54 13.84 -3.66
CA ARG A 141 14.51 12.82 -3.20
C ARG A 141 14.54 12.68 -1.69
N ALA A 142 14.50 13.80 -0.96
CA ALA A 142 14.38 13.78 0.50
C ALA A 142 13.07 13.11 0.95
N GLU A 143 11.94 13.43 0.31
CA GLU A 143 10.63 12.83 0.60
C GLU A 143 10.64 11.29 0.49
N LEU A 144 11.32 10.77 -0.53
CA LEU A 144 11.46 9.34 -0.78
C LEU A 144 12.41 8.69 0.24
N ALA A 145 13.55 9.33 0.50
CA ALA A 145 14.58 8.80 1.40
C ALA A 145 14.14 8.82 2.86
N ASP A 146 13.53 9.91 3.33
CA ASP A 146 13.11 10.09 4.72
C ASP A 146 12.00 9.11 5.09
N SER A 147 11.00 8.94 4.20
CA SER A 147 9.92 7.99 4.43
C SER A 147 10.40 6.54 4.41
N LYS A 148 11.33 6.21 3.52
CA LYS A 148 11.96 4.88 3.45
C LYS A 148 12.74 4.56 4.71
N ALA A 149 13.70 5.42 5.07
CA ALA A 149 14.57 5.21 6.23
C ALA A 149 13.76 5.11 7.53
N TRP A 150 12.69 5.91 7.66
CA TRP A 150 11.79 5.82 8.81
C TRP A 150 11.08 4.47 8.91
N LEU A 151 10.57 3.94 7.79
CA LEU A 151 9.83 2.68 7.81
C LEU A 151 10.77 1.48 7.98
N GLU A 152 11.94 1.52 7.36
CA GLU A 152 13.01 0.52 7.54
C GLU A 152 13.49 0.46 9.01
N ASP A 153 13.62 1.60 9.70
CA ASP A 153 13.94 1.63 11.14
C ASP A 153 12.86 0.96 12.02
N ILE A 154 11.59 1.06 11.61
CA ILE A 154 10.48 0.42 12.34
C ILE A 154 10.51 -1.10 12.13
N LEU A 155 10.66 -1.52 10.87
CA LEU A 155 10.54 -2.92 10.45
C LEU A 155 11.81 -3.72 10.73
N GLY A 156 12.98 -3.08 10.67
CA GLY A 156 14.28 -3.75 10.70
C GLY A 156 14.66 -4.45 9.39
N ASP A 157 13.85 -4.29 8.33
CA ASP A 157 13.99 -4.91 7.02
C ASP A 157 13.90 -3.85 5.90
N PRO A 158 14.50 -4.10 4.71
CA PRO A 158 14.41 -3.19 3.56
C PRO A 158 12.97 -2.98 3.07
N VAL A 159 12.67 -1.76 2.63
CA VAL A 159 11.37 -1.42 2.02
C VAL A 159 11.52 -1.27 0.52
N GLU A 160 10.93 -2.20 -0.24
CA GLU A 160 11.14 -2.31 -1.69
C GLU A 160 9.98 -1.80 -2.55
N ALA A 161 8.85 -1.43 -1.93
CA ALA A 161 7.67 -0.95 -2.62
C ALA A 161 7.25 0.44 -2.13
N MET A 162 6.68 1.22 -3.05
CA MET A 162 5.97 2.44 -2.71
C MET A 162 4.69 2.60 -3.52
N SER A 163 3.74 3.36 -2.99
CA SER A 163 2.60 3.89 -3.73
C SER A 163 2.76 5.40 -3.86
N LEU A 164 2.53 5.97 -5.04
CA LEU A 164 2.69 7.40 -5.28
C LEU A 164 1.59 8.21 -4.57
N PRO A 165 1.94 9.19 -3.72
CA PRO A 165 0.94 10.11 -3.15
C PRO A 165 0.16 10.82 -4.25
N ALA A 166 -1.15 10.94 -4.07
CA ALA A 166 -2.10 11.45 -5.08
C ALA A 166 -2.13 10.65 -6.40
N GLY A 167 -1.54 9.45 -6.44
CA GLY A 167 -1.70 8.48 -7.52
C GLY A 167 -0.95 8.78 -8.81
N GLN A 168 -0.10 9.82 -8.84
CA GLN A 168 0.52 10.32 -10.08
C GLN A 168 2.02 10.56 -9.93
N GLY A 169 2.76 10.26 -11.01
CA GLY A 169 4.19 10.52 -11.14
C GLY A 169 4.57 10.72 -12.60
N ASP A 170 5.64 11.46 -12.83
CA ASP A 170 6.32 11.62 -14.11
C ASP A 170 7.64 10.84 -14.13
N ASP A 171 8.36 10.89 -15.25
CA ASP A 171 9.61 10.14 -15.43
C ASP A 171 10.65 10.47 -14.35
N ASP A 172 10.74 11.73 -13.91
CA ASP A 172 11.65 12.16 -12.85
C ASP A 172 11.30 11.48 -11.51
N VAL A 173 10.01 11.35 -11.19
CA VAL A 173 9.53 10.65 -9.99
C VAL A 173 9.92 9.17 -10.04
N TYR A 174 9.67 8.49 -11.15
CA TYR A 174 10.00 7.07 -11.28
C TYR A 174 11.51 6.83 -11.19
N VAL A 175 12.32 7.63 -11.89
CA VAL A 175 13.79 7.55 -11.81
C VAL A 175 14.27 7.73 -10.38
N ALA A 176 13.77 8.75 -9.67
CA ALA A 176 14.15 9.00 -8.28
C ALA A 176 13.71 7.87 -7.34
N ALA A 177 12.55 7.26 -7.57
CA ALA A 177 12.09 6.11 -6.79
C ALA A 177 13.02 4.89 -6.99
N TYR A 178 13.36 4.55 -8.22
CA TYR A 178 14.28 3.44 -8.51
C TYR A 178 15.69 3.70 -7.96
N GLU A 179 16.20 4.93 -8.06
CA GLU A 179 17.49 5.31 -7.45
C GLU A 179 17.46 5.28 -5.91
N SER A 180 16.27 5.40 -5.30
CA SER A 180 16.06 5.22 -3.86
C SER A 180 15.88 3.74 -3.47
N GLY A 181 16.05 2.82 -4.43
CA GLY A 181 15.98 1.38 -4.22
C GLY A 181 14.56 0.83 -4.08
N TYR A 182 13.53 1.57 -4.53
CA TYR A 182 12.21 0.96 -4.73
C TYR A 182 12.24 0.11 -5.98
N GLY A 183 11.80 -1.14 -5.87
CA GLY A 183 11.63 -2.01 -7.01
C GLY A 183 10.24 -1.88 -7.63
N LEU A 184 9.20 -1.70 -6.82
CA LEU A 184 7.82 -1.58 -7.29
C LEU A 184 7.23 -0.22 -6.92
N VAL A 185 6.56 0.42 -7.87
CA VAL A 185 5.93 1.73 -7.70
C VAL A 185 4.47 1.66 -8.15
N GLY A 186 3.55 1.75 -7.21
CA GLY A 186 2.10 1.83 -7.45
C GLY A 186 1.65 3.24 -7.86
N ASN A 187 0.62 3.31 -8.71
CA ASN A 187 -0.05 4.55 -9.11
C ASN A 187 -1.57 4.32 -9.19
N SER A 188 -2.35 5.38 -9.46
CA SER A 188 -3.82 5.29 -9.53
C SER A 188 -4.36 5.31 -10.97
N ARG A 189 -3.57 4.84 -11.95
CA ARG A 189 -4.09 4.64 -13.31
C ARG A 189 -5.01 3.43 -13.31
N GLU A 190 -6.29 3.65 -13.59
CA GLU A 190 -7.30 2.59 -13.65
C GLU A 190 -7.13 1.75 -14.93
N GLN A 191 -6.33 0.69 -14.82
CA GLN A 191 -6.10 -0.28 -15.89
C GLN A 191 -5.70 -1.64 -15.32
N LEU A 192 -5.75 -2.68 -16.15
CA LEU A 192 -5.06 -3.93 -15.84
C LEU A 192 -3.54 -3.72 -15.96
N ASN A 193 -2.79 -4.39 -15.08
CA ASN A 193 -1.34 -4.33 -15.06
C ASN A 193 -0.76 -5.48 -15.88
N GLU A 194 0.37 -5.21 -16.52
CA GLU A 194 1.20 -6.21 -17.19
C GLU A 194 2.56 -6.30 -16.48
N PRO A 195 3.21 -7.49 -16.44
CA PRO A 195 4.53 -7.70 -15.85
C PRO A 195 5.63 -6.80 -16.42
#